data_AF-A0A965PNY2-F1
#
_entry.id   AF-A0A965PNY2-F1
#
_cell.length_a   1.000
_cell.length_b   1.000
_cell.length_c   1.000
_cell.angle_alpha   90.00
_cell.angle_beta   90.00
_cell.angle_gamma   90.00
#
_symmetry.space_group_name_H-M   'P 1'
#
loop_
_entity.id
_entity.type
_entity.pdbx_description
1 polymer ?
#
loop_
_entity_poly.entity_id
_entity_poly.type
_entity_poly.pdbx_seq_one_letter_code
_entity_poly.pdbx_strand_id
1 'polypeptide(L)' 'MICTVLDIRYCDRFAELDLQPVNTPQQFKARAPLPLALEVAMHVSPGDRVAVDAEQPEPSAAIVNLAGLRRLAPVA' A
#
# COMPACT_ATOMS: atom_id res chain seq x y z
N MET A 1 1.28 -8.37 5.34
CA MET A 1 -0.07 -7.95 5.78
C MET A 1 -0.99 -7.77 4.57
N ILE A 2 -2.30 -8.08 4.67
CA ILE A 2 -3.27 -7.82 3.58
C ILE A 2 -3.98 -6.49 3.83
N CYS A 3 -3.96 -5.59 2.85
CA CYS A 3 -4.56 -4.27 2.93
C CYS A 3 -5.47 -4.00 1.72
N THR A 4 -6.46 -3.15 1.91
CA THR A 4 -7.18 -2.45 0.84
C THR A 4 -6.42 -1.16 0.52
N VAL A 5 -6.25 -0.88 -0.77
CA VAL A 5 -5.69 0.40 -1.23
C VAL A 5 -6.80 1.45 -1.24
N LEU A 6 -6.60 2.55 -0.52
CA LEU A 6 -7.59 3.63 -0.43
C LEU A 6 -7.28 4.74 -1.42
N ASP A 7 -6.00 5.13 -1.52
CA ASP A 7 -5.52 6.17 -2.43
C ASP A 7 -4.06 5.90 -2.83
N ILE A 8 -3.65 6.45 -3.97
CA ILE A 8 -2.29 6.33 -4.50
C ILE A 8 -1.83 7.69 -5.02
N ARG A 9 -0.70 8.18 -4.51
CA ARG A 9 -0.09 9.43 -4.93
C ARG A 9 1.32 9.17 -5.45
N TYR A 10 1.59 9.50 -6.70
CA TYR A 10 2.91 9.32 -7.32
C TYR A 10 3.78 10.55 -7.10
N CYS A 11 5.02 10.32 -6.67
CA CYS A 11 6.06 11.32 -6.51
C CYS A 11 7.27 10.95 -7.39
N ASP A 12 8.21 11.87 -7.56
CA ASP A 12 9.36 11.69 -8.47
C ASP A 12 10.19 10.42 -8.24
N ARG A 13 10.23 9.90 -7.00
CA ARG A 13 11.07 8.73 -6.63
C ARG A 13 10.35 7.61 -5.88
N PHE A 14 9.05 7.76 -5.63
CA PHE A 14 8.25 6.81 -4.85
C PHE A 14 6.76 7.04 -5.10
N ALA A 15 5.93 6.08 -4.70
CA ALA A 15 4.49 6.29 -4.54
C ALA A 15 4.12 6.27 -3.06
N GLU A 16 3.25 7.17 -2.63
CA GLU A 16 2.57 7.07 -1.34
C GLU A 16 1.25 6.32 -1.54
N LEU A 17 1.00 5.31 -0.72
CA LEU A 17 -0.24 4.57 -0.69
C LEU A 17 -0.91 4.79 0.66
N ASP A 18 -2.19 5.15 0.63
CA ASP A 18 -3.02 5.12 1.82
C ASP A 18 -3.64 3.71 1.87
N LEU A 19 -3.31 2.95 2.92
CA LEU A 19 -3.66 1.54 3.07
C LEU A 19 -4.51 1.31 4.31
N GLN A 20 -5.46 0.37 4.22
CA GLN A 20 -6.23 -0.11 5.36
C GLN A 20 -6.09 -1.63 5.46
N PRO A 21 -5.54 -2.18 6.56
CA PRO A 21 -5.52 -3.62 6.77
C PRO A 21 -6.94 -4.21 6.72
N VAL A 22 -7.11 -5.41 6.17
CA VAL A 22 -8.45 -6.03 6.12
C VAL A 22 -8.96 -6.44 7.51
N ASN A 23 -8.03 -6.69 8.44
CA ASN A 23 -8.36 -7.16 9.78
C ASN A 23 -8.56 -6.03 10.80
N THR A 24 -8.17 -4.80 10.47
CA THR A 24 -8.26 -3.66 11.39
C THR A 24 -8.72 -2.40 10.64
N PRO A 25 -9.55 -1.55 11.24
CA PRO A 25 -9.98 -0.31 10.58
C PRO A 25 -8.89 0.77 10.53
N GLN A 26 -7.69 0.50 11.07
CA GLN A 26 -6.64 1.49 11.23
C GLN A 26 -5.91 1.73 9.91
N GLN A 27 -6.12 2.89 9.34
CA GLN A 27 -5.43 3.33 8.12
C GLN A 27 -3.99 3.74 8.42
N PHE A 28 -3.11 3.54 7.46
CA PHE A 28 -1.74 4.02 7.53
C PHE A 28 -1.21 4.39 6.14
N LYS A 29 -0.18 5.23 6.13
CA LYS A 29 0.50 5.63 4.89
C LYS A 29 1.70 4.75 4.66
N ALA A 30 1.90 4.34 3.41
CA ALA A 30 3.03 3.55 3.00
C ALA A 30 3.76 4.19 1.83
N ARG A 31 5.08 4.02 1.75
CA ARG A 31 5.93 4.46 0.64
C ARG A 31 6.45 3.26 -0.13
N ALA A 32 6.08 3.19 -1.40
CA ALA A 32 6.63 2.25 -2.36
C ALA A 32 7.82 2.91 -3.08
N PRO A 33 9.06 2.39 -2.98
CA PRO A 33 10.19 2.92 -3.72
C PRO A 33 9.98 2.78 -5.23
N LEU A 34 10.73 3.52 -6.05
CA LEU A 34 10.52 3.63 -7.50
C LEU A 34 10.20 2.31 -8.25
N PRO A 35 10.95 1.19 -8.06
CA PRO A 35 10.61 -0.07 -8.73
C PRO A 35 9.20 -0.56 -8.41
N LEU A 36 8.81 -0.46 -7.14
CA LEU A 36 7.50 -0.85 -6.65
C LEU A 36 6.41 0.16 -7.04
N ALA A 37 6.75 1.45 -7.10
CA ALA A 37 5.84 2.49 -7.57
C ALA A 37 5.41 2.26 -9.02
N LEU A 38 6.31 1.75 -9.88
CA LEU A 38 5.99 1.35 -11.24
C LEU A 38 5.03 0.15 -11.28
N GLU A 39 5.26 -0.87 -10.45
CA GLU A 39 4.33 -2.01 -10.33
C GLU A 39 2.95 -1.57 -9.85
N VAL A 40 2.90 -0.67 -8.87
CA VAL A 40 1.66 -0.06 -8.37
C VAL A 40 0.95 0.69 -9.50
N ALA A 41 1.66 1.50 -10.29
CA ALA A 41 1.08 2.21 -11.42
C ALA A 41 0.52 1.31 -12.53
N MET A 42 1.12 0.15 -12.75
CA MET A 42 0.69 -0.76 -13.82
C MET A 42 -0.44 -1.72 -13.40
N HIS A 43 -0.50 -2.08 -12.12
CA HIS A 43 -1.30 -3.24 -11.70
C HIS A 43 -2.28 -2.97 -10.58
N VAL A 44 -2.16 -1.85 -9.87
CA VAL A 44 -2.92 -1.57 -8.64
C VAL A 44 -3.79 -0.34 -8.83
N SER A 45 -5.01 -0.41 -8.32
CA SER A 45 -5.95 0.71 -8.29
C SER A 45 -6.54 0.88 -6.89
N PRO A 46 -7.02 2.09 -6.54
CA PRO A 46 -7.84 2.27 -5.34
C PRO A 46 -9.01 1.29 -5.32
N GLY A 47 -9.23 0.64 -4.17
CA GLY A 47 -10.19 -0.44 -3.96
C GLY A 47 -9.59 -1.85 -4.09
N ASP A 48 -8.42 -2.01 -4.71
CA ASP A 48 -7.77 -3.32 -4.80
C ASP A 48 -7.31 -3.82 -3.42
N ARG A 49 -7.31 -5.14 -3.26
CA ARG A 49 -6.63 -5.81 -2.14
C ARG A 49 -5.20 -6.13 -2.53
N VAL A 50 -4.26 -5.81 -1.65
CA VAL A 50 -2.83 -6.04 -1.84
C VAL A 50 -2.25 -6.74 -0.62
N ALA A 51 -1.36 -7.70 -0.85
CA ALA A 51 -0.45 -8.19 0.17
C ALA A 51 0.79 -7.28 0.16
N VAL A 52 1.07 -6.64 1.29
CA VAL A 52 2.27 -5.81 1.48
C VAL A 52 3.22 -6.48 2.45
N ASP A 53 4.51 -6.38 2.16
CA ASP A 53 5.57 -6.77 3.07
C ASP A 53 5.97 -5.54 3.90
N ALA A 54 5.25 -5.38 5.02
CA ALA A 54 5.36 -4.27 5.95
C ALA A 54 4.89 -4.71 7.34
N GLU A 55 5.62 -4.30 8.36
CA GLU A 55 5.17 -4.38 9.75
C GLU A 55 4.00 -3.41 9.95
N GLN A 56 3.00 -3.80 10.74
CA GLN A 56 1.87 -2.94 11.05
C GLN A 56 2.41 -1.73 11.84
N PRO A 57 2.27 -0.49 11.33
CA PRO A 57 2.83 0.66 12.01
C PRO A 57 2.18 0.87 13.37
N GLU A 58 3.00 1.26 14.35
CA GLU A 58 2.47 1.86 15.57
C GLU A 58 1.67 3.13 15.22
N PRO A 59 0.65 3.50 16.03
CA PRO A 59 -0.17 4.69 15.77
C PRO A 59 0.62 6.00 15.63
N SER A 60 1.87 6.03 16.11
CA SER A 60 2.81 7.15 16.06
C SER A 60 3.65 7.21 14.78
N ALA A 61 3.73 6.11 14.01
CA ALA A 61 4.55 6.05 12.81
C ALA A 61 3.82 6.72 11.64
N ALA A 62 4.38 7.85 11.18
CA ALA A 62 3.74 8.68 10.16
C ALA A 62 3.62 7.97 8.79
N ILE A 63 4.64 7.19 8.39
CA ILE A 63 4.72 6.53 7.08
C ILE A 63 5.58 5.26 7.17
N VAL A 64 5.13 4.15 6.58
CA VAL A 64 5.86 2.87 6.50
C VAL A 64 6.53 2.71 5.14
N ASN A 65 7.80 2.28 5.08
CA ASN A 65 8.42 1.94 3.80
C ASN A 65 8.09 0.49 3.42
N LEU A 66 7.58 0.29 2.21
CA LEU A 66 7.25 -1.04 1.70
C LEU A 66 8.50 -1.73 1.14
N ALA A 67 8.72 -2.97 1.55
CA ALA A 67 9.73 -3.84 0.94
C ALA A 67 9.18 -4.59 -0.29
N GLY A 68 7.87 -4.81 -0.34
CA GLY A 68 7.19 -5.47 -1.45
C GLY A 68 5.67 -5.30 -1.42
N LEU A 69 5.04 -5.46 -2.58
CA LEU A 69 3.60 -5.38 -2.77
C LEU A 69 3.16 -6.37 -3.85
N ARG A 70 2.07 -7.09 -3.60
CA ARG A 70 1.45 -7.98 -4.57
C ARG A 70 -0.06 -7.80 -4.58
N ARG A 71 -0.64 -7.51 -5.75
CA ARG A 71 -2.10 -7.48 -5.91
C ARG A 71 -2.70 -8.87 -5.68
N LEU A 72 -3.77 -8.90 -4.88
CA LEU A 72 -4.65 -10.05 -4.71
C LEU A 72 -5.86 -9.84 -5.62
N ALA A 73 -6.42 -10.92 -6.15
CA ALA A 73 -7.55 -10.87 -7.09
C ALA A 73 -8.68 -9.93 -6.59
N PRO A 74 -9.39 -9.24 -7.50
CA PRO A 74 -10.47 -8.34 -7.12
C PRO A 74 -11.54 -9.09 -6.30
N VAL A 75 -12.10 -8.42 -5.29
CA VAL A 75 -13.26 -8.92 -4.57
C VAL A 75 -14.46 -8.73 -5.48
N ALA A 76 -14.98 -9.84 -6.01
CA ALA A 76 -16.20 -9.87 -6.80
C ALA A 76 -17.43 -9.50 -5.96
#